data_AF-A0A2Z6LHU4-F1
#
_entry.id   AF-A0A2Z6LHU4-F1
#
_cell.length_a   1.000
_cell.length_b   1.000
_cell.length_c   1.000
_cell.angle_alpha   90.00
_cell.angle_beta   90.00
_cell.angle_gamma   90.00
#
_symmetry.space_group_name_H-M   'P 1'
#
loop_
_entity.id
_entity.type
_entity.pdbx_description
1 polymer ?
#
loop_
_entity_poly.entity_id
_entity_poly.type
_entity_poly.pdbx_seq_one_letter_code
_entity_poly.pdbx_strand_id
1 'polypeptide(L)'
;MASALSPYILLLFFSHFLLIVHSSTNPDLESLISFKTLSDPSKKLTTWKTGTDPCTWTGVSCVKNRVTRLILENLDLQGSIEPLTSLTQLRVLSLKGNRFSGSVPSLSSFTSLKLLFLSNNRFSGEFPSTVTSLFRLYRLDLSSNNFSGEIPATVNRLTHLLTLRLNDNQFSGLIPELHLPSLQDFNVSGNVLSGEIPETLSGFSGSSFGENPFLCGAPLKKCEAEPNKPGSEGAIASPLVPRNRGPGRTPLDWTTRLKIAAGAAKGVTFIHNSCKSLKLTHGNIKSTNILLDKQGNARVSDFGLSIFNGPSPSGAGSRPNGYRAPEVLDGRKQSQKSDVYSFGVLLLEMLTGKCPSAAESGGSGYVGGVVDLPRWVQSVVREEWTAEVFDLELMRYKDIEEEMVGLLQIAMSCTAASPDQRPRMSHVVKMIEDLRGVEVSPCHDTVESVSDSPSLSEDACAGTVSQ
;
A
#
# COMPACT_ATOMS: atom_id res chain seq x y z
N MET A 1 72.14 66.64 12.90
CA MET A 1 70.76 67.16 13.04
C MET A 1 69.90 66.45 12.01
N ALA A 2 69.28 65.34 12.40
CA ALA A 2 68.35 64.59 11.56
C ALA A 2 67.08 64.38 12.39
N SER A 3 66.01 65.01 11.95
CA SER A 3 64.69 65.03 12.56
C SER A 3 64.03 63.66 12.43
N ALA A 4 63.62 63.12 13.57
CA ALA A 4 62.71 61.97 13.63
C ALA A 4 61.31 62.42 13.16
N LEU A 5 60.90 61.97 11.98
CA LEU A 5 59.49 62.03 11.57
C LEU A 5 58.77 60.77 12.08
N SER A 6 57.66 61.04 12.76
CA SER A 6 56.82 60.16 13.54
C SER A 6 56.17 59.02 12.72
N PRO A 7 56.00 57.80 13.28
CA PRO A 7 55.40 56.65 12.59
C PRO A 7 53.88 56.79 12.32
N TYR A 8 53.27 57.91 12.73
CA TYR A 8 51.82 58.14 12.61
C TYR A 8 51.33 58.48 11.19
N ILE A 9 52.23 58.73 10.22
CA ILE A 9 51.83 59.09 8.84
C ILE A 9 51.59 57.85 7.95
N LEU A 10 52.10 56.67 8.31
CA LEU A 10 51.78 55.42 7.57
C LEU A 10 50.43 54.79 7.98
N LEU A 11 49.83 55.22 9.10
CA LEU A 11 48.53 54.72 9.56
C LEU A 11 47.31 55.49 8.99
N LEU A 12 47.54 56.61 8.29
CA LEU A 12 46.46 57.37 7.66
C LEU A 12 46.22 57.05 6.17
N PHE A 13 47.14 56.32 5.53
CA PHE A 13 46.92 55.81 4.16
C PHE A 13 46.38 54.36 4.11
N PHE A 14 46.38 53.64 5.24
CA PHE A 14 45.70 52.34 5.36
C PHE A 14 44.31 52.41 6.00
N SER A 15 43.86 53.59 6.45
CA SER A 15 42.51 53.79 7.00
C SER A 15 41.50 54.41 6.01
N HIS A 16 41.92 54.69 4.77
CA HIS A 16 41.03 55.17 3.69
C HIS A 16 40.83 54.17 2.54
N PHE A 17 41.32 52.93 2.67
CA PHE A 17 41.02 51.84 1.73
C PHE A 17 40.43 50.60 2.43
N LEU A 18 39.75 50.83 3.55
CA LEU A 18 38.82 49.87 4.16
C LEU A 18 37.52 50.59 4.55
N LEU A 19 37.06 51.51 3.70
CA LEU A 19 35.64 51.45 3.34
C LEU A 19 35.49 50.18 2.50
N ILE A 20 35.51 49.02 3.17
CA ILE A 20 34.85 47.83 2.65
C ILE A 20 33.45 48.34 2.41
N VAL A 21 33.15 48.59 1.13
CA VAL A 21 31.79 48.52 0.62
C VAL A 21 31.31 47.18 1.15
N HIS A 22 30.60 47.20 2.28
CA HIS A 22 29.79 46.09 2.72
C HIS A 22 28.67 46.04 1.67
N SER A 23 29.01 45.57 0.47
CA SER A 23 28.08 44.88 -0.39
C SER A 23 27.64 43.74 0.51
N SER A 24 26.55 43.94 1.23
CA SER A 24 25.92 42.90 2.03
C SER A 24 25.55 41.82 1.02
N THR A 25 26.44 40.86 0.83
CA THR A 25 26.23 39.76 -0.09
C THR A 25 25.01 39.04 0.42
N ASN A 26 23.92 39.12 -0.34
CA ASN A 26 22.68 38.48 0.03
C ASN A 26 22.95 36.97 0.19
N PRO A 27 22.64 36.36 1.36
CA PRO A 27 22.96 34.95 1.61
C PRO A 27 22.34 33.98 0.61
N ASP A 28 21.27 34.41 -0.05
CA ASP A 28 20.50 33.62 -1.01
C ASP A 28 21.00 33.80 -2.46
N LEU A 29 22.00 34.66 -2.71
CA LEU A 29 22.52 35.01 -4.05
C LEU A 29 23.03 33.79 -4.83
N GLU A 30 23.92 33.00 -4.24
CA GLU A 30 24.56 31.85 -4.91
C GLU A 30 23.53 30.80 -5.35
N SER A 31 22.54 30.53 -4.49
CA SER A 31 21.41 29.63 -4.78
C SER A 31 20.64 30.09 -6.02
N LEU A 32 20.30 31.37 -6.09
CA LEU A 32 19.52 31.93 -7.19
C LEU A 32 20.31 31.97 -8.51
N ILE A 33 21.61 32.27 -8.45
CA ILE A 33 22.48 32.24 -9.65
C ILE A 33 22.67 30.81 -10.15
N SER A 34 22.87 29.84 -9.24
CA SER A 34 22.92 28.42 -9.58
C SER A 34 21.61 27.96 -10.24
N PHE A 35 20.47 28.31 -9.64
CA PHE A 35 19.14 28.04 -10.22
C PHE A 35 18.99 28.62 -11.63
N LYS A 36 19.33 29.91 -11.82
CA LYS A 36 19.25 30.56 -13.14
C LYS A 36 20.09 29.81 -14.18
N THR A 37 21.32 29.46 -13.84
CA THR A 37 22.27 28.82 -14.76
C THR A 37 21.73 27.48 -15.26
N LEU A 38 21.06 26.73 -14.40
CA LEU A 38 20.50 25.42 -14.73
C LEU A 38 19.11 25.50 -15.40
N SER A 39 18.33 26.53 -15.09
CA SER A 39 16.89 26.52 -15.37
C SER A 39 16.42 27.49 -16.46
N ASP A 40 17.27 28.44 -16.88
CA ASP A 40 16.90 29.54 -17.79
C ASP A 40 17.64 29.49 -19.15
N PRO A 41 17.50 28.43 -19.96
CA PRO A 41 18.17 28.34 -21.26
C PRO A 41 17.68 29.42 -22.24
N SER A 42 16.44 29.88 -22.08
CA SER A 42 15.82 30.92 -22.92
C SER A 42 16.13 32.34 -22.45
N LYS A 43 16.97 32.52 -21.42
CA LYS A 43 17.45 33.82 -20.91
C LYS A 43 16.32 34.79 -20.53
N LYS A 44 15.21 34.27 -20.00
CA LYS A 44 14.03 35.04 -19.59
C LYS A 44 14.26 35.80 -18.29
N LEU A 45 15.14 35.34 -17.39
CA LEU A 45 15.47 36.02 -16.14
C LEU A 45 16.50 37.14 -16.35
N THR A 46 16.18 38.15 -17.15
CA THR A 46 17.15 39.17 -17.63
C THR A 46 17.70 40.08 -16.52
N THR A 47 16.95 40.27 -15.43
CA THR A 47 17.38 41.10 -14.29
C THR A 47 18.31 40.38 -13.32
N TRP A 48 18.37 39.04 -13.40
CA TRP A 48 19.16 38.22 -12.48
C TRP A 48 20.63 38.22 -12.93
N LYS A 49 21.43 39.12 -12.34
CA LYS A 49 22.83 39.35 -12.72
C LYS A 49 23.75 39.24 -11.51
N THR A 50 24.91 38.61 -11.70
CA THR A 50 25.98 38.59 -10.70
C THR A 50 26.41 40.02 -10.34
N GLY A 51 26.71 40.27 -9.06
CA GLY A 51 27.10 41.59 -8.56
C GLY A 51 25.95 42.59 -8.33
N THR A 52 24.69 42.18 -8.52
CA THR A 52 23.50 42.97 -8.15
C THR A 52 22.74 42.33 -7.00
N ASP A 53 22.00 43.11 -6.22
CA ASP A 53 21.20 42.61 -5.10
C ASP A 53 20.01 41.77 -5.63
N PRO A 54 19.89 40.49 -5.24
CA PRO A 54 18.74 39.66 -5.60
C PRO A 54 17.39 40.26 -5.27
N CYS A 55 17.32 41.12 -4.23
CA CYS A 55 16.07 41.73 -3.80
C CYS A 55 15.50 42.74 -4.81
N THR A 56 16.28 43.15 -5.81
CA THR A 56 15.80 44.01 -6.92
C THR A 56 15.44 43.21 -8.17
N TRP A 57 15.59 41.88 -8.16
CA TRP A 57 15.32 41.07 -9.34
C TRP A 57 13.83 40.83 -9.54
N THR A 58 13.41 40.79 -10.81
CA THR A 58 12.04 40.43 -11.18
C THR A 58 11.68 39.07 -10.57
N GLY A 59 10.54 39.04 -9.88
CA GLY A 59 10.02 37.83 -9.22
C GLY A 59 10.59 37.56 -7.82
N VAL A 60 11.57 38.34 -7.35
CA VAL A 60 12.18 38.16 -6.01
C VAL A 60 11.67 39.23 -5.06
N SER A 61 11.35 38.86 -3.82
CA SER A 61 11.09 39.84 -2.75
C SER A 61 11.74 39.40 -1.44
N CYS A 62 12.36 40.37 -0.76
CA CYS A 62 13.12 40.11 0.45
C CYS A 62 12.52 40.76 1.70
N VAL A 63 12.82 40.18 2.85
CA VAL A 63 12.66 40.80 4.16
C VAL A 63 13.97 40.62 4.92
N LYS A 64 14.54 41.71 5.45
CA LYS A 64 15.82 41.69 6.18
C LYS A 64 16.94 40.97 5.40
N ASN A 65 17.11 41.31 4.12
CA ASN A 65 18.12 40.74 3.23
C ASN A 65 18.02 39.21 3.00
N ARG A 66 16.83 38.62 3.21
CA ARG A 66 16.54 37.20 2.93
C ARG A 66 15.35 37.10 1.99
N VAL A 67 15.42 36.21 1.02
CA VAL A 67 14.36 35.95 0.05
C VAL A 67 13.18 35.32 0.76
N THR A 68 12.01 35.96 0.65
CA THR A 68 10.77 35.49 1.27
C THR A 68 9.67 35.19 0.26
N ARG A 69 9.77 35.75 -0.95
CA ARG A 69 8.85 35.46 -2.05
C ARG A 69 9.65 35.26 -3.32
N LEU A 70 9.37 34.18 -4.03
CA LEU A 70 9.89 33.89 -5.35
C LEU A 70 8.71 33.54 -6.26
N ILE A 71 8.44 34.39 -7.25
CA ILE A 71 7.32 34.26 -8.20
C ILE A 71 7.90 34.32 -9.61
N LEU A 72 8.00 33.16 -10.25
CA LEU A 72 8.56 32.98 -11.59
C LEU A 72 7.56 32.17 -12.42
N GLU A 73 6.51 32.82 -12.92
CA GLU A 73 5.41 32.16 -13.63
C GLU A 73 5.49 32.38 -15.14
N ASN A 74 5.18 31.35 -15.94
CA ASN A 74 5.09 31.45 -17.41
C ASN A 74 6.37 31.96 -18.10
N LEU A 75 7.53 31.47 -17.65
CA LEU A 75 8.84 31.90 -18.14
C LEU A 75 9.58 30.81 -18.93
N ASP A 76 8.90 29.72 -19.31
CA ASP A 76 9.50 28.57 -20.00
C ASP A 76 10.73 27.98 -19.27
N LEU A 77 10.87 28.20 -17.95
CA LEU A 77 11.98 27.69 -17.17
C LEU A 77 11.91 26.16 -17.08
N GLN A 78 13.05 25.48 -17.01
CA GLN A 78 13.10 24.02 -17.06
C GLN A 78 14.08 23.43 -16.04
N GLY A 79 14.19 22.10 -16.01
CA GLY A 79 15.14 21.40 -15.14
C GLY A 79 14.58 21.16 -13.73
N SER A 80 15.47 21.14 -12.74
CA SER A 80 15.16 20.84 -11.33
C SER A 80 15.16 22.11 -10.48
N ILE A 81 14.35 22.10 -9.42
CA ILE A 81 14.26 23.20 -8.45
C ILE A 81 15.18 23.01 -7.22
N GLU A 82 16.04 21.98 -7.24
CA GLU A 82 16.96 21.65 -6.13
C GLU A 82 17.79 22.84 -5.63
N PRO A 83 18.36 23.71 -6.50
CA PRO A 83 19.17 24.83 -6.02
C PRO A 83 18.42 25.79 -5.10
N LEU A 84 17.08 25.88 -5.24
CA LEU A 84 16.22 26.74 -4.43
C LEU A 84 16.02 26.23 -3.00
N THR A 85 16.34 24.97 -2.70
CA THR A 85 16.10 24.36 -1.37
C THR A 85 16.87 25.03 -0.23
N SER A 86 17.87 25.85 -0.53
CA SER A 86 18.62 26.65 0.44
C SER A 86 17.95 27.97 0.84
N LEU A 87 16.85 28.36 0.19
CA LEU A 87 16.09 29.59 0.47
C LEU A 87 15.19 29.44 1.72
N THR A 88 15.80 29.28 2.89
CA THR A 88 15.13 28.87 4.14
C THR A 88 14.08 29.84 4.68
N GLN A 89 14.05 31.08 4.21
CA GLN A 89 13.09 32.11 4.65
C GLN A 89 11.90 32.27 3.69
N LEU A 90 11.78 31.41 2.66
CA LEU A 90 10.66 31.44 1.74
C LEU A 90 9.32 31.28 2.47
N ARG A 91 8.39 32.16 2.09
CA ARG A 91 6.99 32.17 2.49
C ARG A 91 6.08 31.91 1.30
N VAL A 92 6.49 32.32 0.11
CA VAL A 92 5.78 32.10 -1.15
C VAL A 92 6.74 31.62 -2.21
N LEU A 93 6.45 30.46 -2.80
CA LEU A 93 7.11 29.94 -3.98
C LEU A 93 6.06 29.68 -5.05
N SER A 94 6.13 30.41 -6.16
CA SER A 94 5.31 30.16 -7.35
C SER A 94 6.20 29.95 -8.56
N LEU A 95 6.11 28.76 -9.13
CA LEU A 95 6.81 28.32 -10.35
C LEU A 95 5.81 27.87 -11.41
N LYS A 96 4.57 28.36 -11.33
CA LYS A 96 3.45 27.96 -12.17
C LYS A 96 3.74 28.17 -13.66
N GLY A 97 3.30 27.25 -14.51
CA GLY A 97 3.32 27.43 -15.96
C GLY A 97 4.73 27.42 -16.54
N ASN A 98 5.59 26.54 -16.06
CA ASN A 98 6.94 26.37 -16.60
C ASN A 98 7.10 24.93 -17.14
N ARG A 99 8.34 24.51 -17.38
CA ARG A 99 8.73 23.21 -17.92
C ARG A 99 9.62 22.44 -16.94
N PHE A 100 9.52 22.72 -15.64
CA PHE A 100 10.27 21.99 -14.62
C PHE A 100 9.87 20.51 -14.63
N SER A 101 10.84 19.63 -14.40
CA SER A 101 10.65 18.18 -14.58
C SER A 101 11.43 17.36 -13.55
N GLY A 102 11.08 16.08 -13.43
CA GLY A 102 11.63 15.19 -12.40
C GLY A 102 10.89 15.32 -11.08
N SER A 103 11.41 14.69 -10.03
CA SER A 103 10.80 14.74 -8.70
C SER A 103 11.03 16.08 -8.02
N VAL A 104 10.06 16.49 -7.21
CA VAL A 104 10.22 17.64 -6.33
C VAL A 104 11.23 17.25 -5.24
N PRO A 105 12.36 17.99 -5.08
CA PRO A 105 13.37 17.71 -4.08
C PRO A 105 12.81 17.92 -2.66
N SER A 106 13.55 17.49 -1.64
CA SER A 106 13.13 17.70 -0.25
C SER A 106 12.92 19.18 0.06
N LEU A 107 11.71 19.54 0.50
CA LEU A 107 11.35 20.92 0.85
C LEU A 107 11.36 21.17 2.37
N SER A 108 11.90 20.24 3.17
CA SER A 108 11.90 20.30 4.64
C SER A 108 12.55 21.55 5.23
N SER A 109 13.46 22.19 4.49
CA SER A 109 14.12 23.44 4.88
C SER A 109 13.19 24.66 4.86
N PHE A 110 12.09 24.61 4.11
CA PHE A 110 11.15 25.73 3.93
C PHE A 110 10.13 25.85 5.06
N THR A 111 10.58 25.80 6.31
CA THR A 111 9.73 25.80 7.52
C THR A 111 8.81 27.03 7.67
N SER A 112 9.08 28.11 6.92
CA SER A 112 8.25 29.33 6.90
C SER A 112 7.28 29.41 5.71
N LEU A 113 7.25 28.39 4.86
CA LEU A 113 6.45 28.38 3.63
C LEU A 113 4.96 28.40 3.95
N LYS A 114 4.24 29.27 3.25
CA LYS A 114 2.80 29.44 3.36
C LYS A 114 2.08 29.07 2.08
N LEU A 115 2.68 29.38 0.93
CA LEU A 115 2.06 29.18 -0.38
C LEU A 115 3.07 28.49 -1.31
N LEU A 116 2.68 27.35 -1.86
CA LEU A 116 3.45 26.58 -2.82
C LEU A 116 2.61 26.33 -4.07
N PHE A 117 3.01 26.92 -5.20
CA PHE A 117 2.35 26.76 -6.49
C PHE A 117 3.33 26.19 -7.51
N LEU A 118 3.15 24.90 -7.84
CA LEU A 118 3.95 24.17 -8.83
C LEU A 118 3.11 23.73 -10.05
N SER A 119 1.87 24.20 -10.13
CA SER A 119 0.92 23.79 -11.18
C SER A 119 1.43 24.05 -12.60
N ASN A 120 0.94 23.28 -13.58
CA ASN A 120 1.27 23.43 -15.00
C ASN A 120 2.79 23.32 -15.25
N ASN A 121 3.36 22.19 -14.86
CA ASN A 121 4.76 21.84 -15.09
C ASN A 121 4.84 20.38 -15.58
N ARG A 122 6.04 19.79 -15.59
CA ARG A 122 6.30 18.39 -15.95
C ARG A 122 6.90 17.61 -14.77
N PHE A 123 6.60 18.02 -13.53
CA PHE A 123 7.08 17.30 -12.34
C PHE A 123 6.51 15.88 -12.33
N SER A 124 7.30 14.92 -11.84
CA SER A 124 6.96 13.49 -11.85
C SER A 124 7.40 12.79 -10.56
N GLY A 125 7.07 11.50 -10.43
CA GLY A 125 7.30 10.74 -9.21
C GLY A 125 6.12 10.85 -8.24
N GLU A 126 6.31 10.38 -7.01
CA GLU A 126 5.24 10.34 -6.00
C GLU A 126 4.94 11.72 -5.39
N PHE A 127 3.87 11.81 -4.61
CA PHE A 127 3.57 12.98 -3.79
C PHE A 127 4.80 13.37 -2.95
N PRO A 128 5.23 14.65 -2.94
CA PRO A 128 6.42 15.07 -2.19
C PRO A 128 6.16 15.05 -0.68
N SER A 129 6.40 13.92 -0.03
CA SER A 129 6.07 13.67 1.37
C SER A 129 6.65 14.70 2.34
N THR A 130 7.81 15.29 2.02
CA THR A 130 8.43 16.37 2.80
C THR A 130 7.57 17.64 2.88
N VAL A 131 6.66 17.89 1.93
CA VAL A 131 5.68 18.99 1.98
C VAL A 131 4.78 18.85 3.21
N THR A 132 4.47 17.63 3.64
CA THR A 132 3.64 17.37 4.83
C THR A 132 4.31 17.76 6.15
N SER A 133 5.61 18.08 6.14
CA SER A 133 6.32 18.66 7.29
C SER A 133 6.13 20.18 7.41
N LEU A 134 5.59 20.84 6.39
CA LEU A 134 5.44 22.29 6.33
C LEU A 134 4.11 22.73 6.98
N PHE A 135 4.01 22.59 8.30
CA PHE A 135 2.78 22.83 9.09
C PHE A 135 2.20 24.25 8.99
N ARG A 136 2.91 25.22 8.38
CA ARG A 136 2.45 26.60 8.14
C ARG A 136 1.85 26.80 6.74
N LEU A 137 1.73 25.75 5.94
CA LEU A 137 1.23 25.82 4.58
C LEU A 137 -0.29 26.07 4.57
N TYR A 138 -0.70 27.06 3.79
CA TYR A 138 -2.10 27.44 3.57
C TYR A 138 -2.59 27.02 2.18
N ARG A 139 -1.71 27.02 1.17
CA ARG A 139 -2.07 26.62 -0.19
C ARG A 139 -1.01 25.74 -0.80
N LEU A 140 -1.44 24.59 -1.30
CA LEU A 140 -0.66 23.65 -2.07
C LEU A 140 -1.35 23.41 -3.42
N ASP A 141 -0.67 23.78 -4.50
CA ASP A 141 -1.15 23.55 -5.86
C ASP A 141 -0.10 22.78 -6.66
N LEU A 142 -0.39 21.50 -6.89
CA LEU A 142 0.43 20.57 -7.67
C LEU A 142 -0.27 20.17 -8.98
N SER A 143 -1.36 20.87 -9.37
CA SER A 143 -2.20 20.46 -10.47
C SER A 143 -1.48 20.44 -11.82
N SER A 144 -1.98 19.68 -12.78
CA SER A 144 -1.49 19.71 -14.17
C SER A 144 0.01 19.40 -14.25
N ASN A 145 0.39 18.25 -13.71
CA ASN A 145 1.74 17.69 -13.66
C ASN A 145 1.68 16.18 -13.99
N ASN A 146 2.77 15.45 -13.77
CA ASN A 146 2.89 14.02 -14.01
C ASN A 146 3.17 13.25 -12.70
N PHE A 147 2.64 13.71 -11.56
CA PHE A 147 2.76 13.00 -10.28
C PHE A 147 1.96 11.71 -10.28
N SER A 148 2.48 10.66 -9.63
CA SER A 148 1.87 9.33 -9.57
C SER A 148 1.86 8.76 -8.15
N GLY A 149 1.38 7.52 -7.99
CA GLY A 149 1.28 6.85 -6.69
C GLY A 149 0.08 7.33 -5.86
N GLU A 150 0.07 6.99 -4.59
CA GLU A 150 -1.04 7.30 -3.68
C GLU A 150 -0.94 8.71 -3.10
N ILE A 151 -2.08 9.31 -2.78
CA ILE A 151 -2.15 10.53 -1.95
C ILE A 151 -1.90 10.08 -0.50
N PRO A 152 -0.82 10.53 0.17
CA PRO A 152 -0.48 10.01 1.48
C PRO A 152 -1.36 10.63 2.57
N ALA A 153 -1.81 9.82 3.54
CA ALA A 153 -2.57 10.29 4.70
C ALA A 153 -1.82 11.32 5.57
N THR A 154 -0.49 11.44 5.41
CA THR A 154 0.33 12.46 6.07
C THR A 154 -0.07 13.90 5.68
N VAL A 155 -0.83 14.10 4.61
CA VAL A 155 -1.45 15.39 4.26
C VAL A 155 -2.28 15.97 5.43
N ASN A 156 -2.85 15.12 6.29
CA ASN A 156 -3.57 15.54 7.50
C ASN A 156 -2.74 16.35 8.51
N ARG A 157 -1.40 16.36 8.38
CA ARG A 157 -0.52 17.22 9.19
C ARG A 157 -0.66 18.71 8.85
N LEU A 158 -1.19 19.03 7.67
CA LEU A 158 -1.34 20.41 7.19
C LEU A 158 -2.67 21.01 7.69
N THR A 159 -2.85 21.09 9.00
CA THR A 159 -4.15 21.44 9.63
C THR A 159 -4.69 22.84 9.29
N HIS A 160 -3.84 23.74 8.77
CA HIS A 160 -4.20 25.10 8.34
C HIS A 160 -4.41 25.22 6.82
N LEU A 161 -4.38 24.11 6.09
CA LEU A 161 -4.48 24.10 4.64
C LEU A 161 -5.87 24.56 4.21
N LEU A 162 -5.92 25.59 3.37
CA LEU A 162 -7.12 26.17 2.77
C LEU A 162 -7.35 25.67 1.35
N THR A 163 -6.25 25.40 0.62
CA THR A 163 -6.29 24.96 -0.78
C THR A 163 -5.38 23.74 -0.97
N LEU A 164 -5.95 22.68 -1.54
CA LEU A 164 -5.26 21.48 -2.00
C LEU A 164 -5.72 21.13 -3.42
N ARG A 165 -4.88 21.41 -4.42
CA ARG A 165 -5.16 21.06 -5.81
C ARG A 165 -4.15 20.05 -6.32
N LEU A 166 -4.67 18.90 -6.73
CA LEU A 166 -3.93 17.75 -7.25
C LEU A 166 -4.49 17.30 -8.60
N ASN A 167 -5.45 18.02 -9.17
CA ASN A 167 -6.09 17.66 -10.43
C ASN A 167 -5.10 17.56 -11.60
N ASP A 168 -5.48 16.81 -12.64
CA ASP A 168 -4.71 16.61 -13.87
C ASP A 168 -3.31 16.05 -13.57
N ASN A 169 -3.27 14.88 -12.94
CA ASN A 169 -2.07 14.13 -12.60
C ASN A 169 -2.31 12.62 -12.86
N GLN A 170 -1.44 11.76 -12.34
CA GLN A 170 -1.54 10.30 -12.43
C GLN A 170 -1.65 9.66 -11.04
N PHE A 171 -2.19 10.38 -10.04
CA PHE A 171 -2.42 9.83 -8.71
C PHE A 171 -3.40 8.64 -8.80
N SER A 172 -3.14 7.60 -8.03
CA SER A 172 -3.89 6.34 -8.05
C SER A 172 -4.17 5.83 -6.64
N GLY A 173 -4.94 4.75 -6.55
CA GLY A 173 -5.41 4.19 -5.28
C GLY A 173 -6.60 4.95 -4.71
N LEU A 174 -6.84 4.75 -3.42
CA LEU A 174 -7.97 5.35 -2.70
C LEU A 174 -7.65 6.79 -2.29
N ILE A 175 -8.67 7.64 -2.20
CA ILE A 175 -8.53 8.94 -1.52
C ILE A 175 -8.45 8.66 -0.01
N PRO A 176 -7.37 9.05 0.70
CA PRO A 176 -7.28 8.85 2.13
C PRO A 176 -8.32 9.68 2.87
N GLU A 177 -8.69 9.27 4.08
CA GLU A 177 -9.60 10.04 4.92
C GLU A 177 -8.92 11.34 5.39
N LEU A 178 -9.28 12.46 4.77
CA LEU A 178 -8.67 13.76 5.02
C LEU A 178 -9.45 14.52 6.11
N HIS A 179 -8.78 14.84 7.20
CA HIS A 179 -9.28 15.60 8.34
C HIS A 179 -8.65 17.00 8.34
N LEU A 180 -9.08 17.85 7.42
CA LEU A 180 -8.56 19.20 7.20
C LEU A 180 -9.65 20.24 7.46
N PRO A 181 -9.82 20.72 8.71
CA PRO A 181 -11.01 21.49 9.11
C PRO A 181 -11.12 22.87 8.43
N SER A 182 -10.02 23.39 7.89
CA SER A 182 -9.99 24.70 7.23
C SER A 182 -10.01 24.60 5.69
N LEU A 183 -10.10 23.40 5.13
CA LEU A 183 -10.00 23.20 3.68
C LEU A 183 -11.24 23.76 2.97
N GLN A 184 -11.01 24.68 2.04
CA GLN A 184 -12.08 25.39 1.31
C GLN A 184 -12.05 25.09 -0.19
N ASP A 185 -10.87 24.80 -0.72
CA ASP A 185 -10.66 24.54 -2.14
C ASP A 185 -9.91 23.22 -2.29
N PHE A 186 -10.62 22.21 -2.78
CA PHE A 186 -10.11 20.86 -2.99
C PHE A 186 -10.42 20.43 -4.42
N ASN A 187 -9.42 19.90 -5.11
CA ASN A 187 -9.61 19.31 -6.43
C ASN A 187 -8.63 18.17 -6.70
N VAL A 188 -9.16 17.00 -7.06
CA VAL A 188 -8.44 15.78 -7.44
C VAL A 188 -8.92 15.23 -8.80
N SER A 189 -9.66 16.03 -9.58
CA SER A 189 -10.18 15.63 -10.89
C SER A 189 -9.07 15.25 -11.87
N GLY A 190 -9.37 14.45 -12.89
CA GLY A 190 -8.39 14.11 -13.93
C GLY A 190 -7.19 13.33 -13.40
N ASN A 191 -7.47 12.29 -12.61
CA ASN A 191 -6.47 11.37 -12.06
C ASN A 191 -6.92 9.91 -12.32
N VAL A 192 -6.22 8.94 -11.73
CA VAL A 192 -6.54 7.50 -11.80
C VAL A 192 -6.96 6.97 -10.43
N LEU A 193 -7.63 7.82 -9.64
CA LEU A 193 -8.11 7.47 -8.31
C LEU A 193 -9.32 6.52 -8.41
N SER A 194 -9.49 5.68 -7.39
CA SER A 194 -10.54 4.67 -7.35
C SER A 194 -11.18 4.55 -5.97
N GLY A 195 -12.33 3.87 -5.93
CA GLY A 195 -13.05 3.58 -4.70
C GLY A 195 -14.02 4.68 -4.29
N GLU A 196 -14.53 4.55 -3.07
CA GLU A 196 -15.52 5.47 -2.50
C GLU A 196 -14.86 6.76 -2.03
N ILE A 197 -15.48 7.90 -2.33
CA ILE A 197 -15.08 9.22 -1.83
C ILE A 197 -15.32 9.27 -0.31
N PRO A 198 -14.30 9.59 0.50
CA PRO A 198 -14.46 9.72 1.96
C PRO A 198 -15.54 10.74 2.32
N GLU A 199 -16.35 10.43 3.32
CA GLU A 199 -17.46 11.29 3.77
C GLU A 199 -16.98 12.70 4.14
N THR A 200 -15.76 12.82 4.70
CA THR A 200 -15.15 14.11 5.05
C THR A 200 -14.95 15.05 3.86
N LEU A 201 -14.97 14.53 2.63
CA LEU A 201 -14.78 15.26 1.39
C LEU A 201 -16.09 15.39 0.58
N SER A 202 -17.19 14.79 1.04
CA SER A 202 -18.48 14.80 0.33
C SER A 202 -19.09 16.20 0.14
N GLY A 203 -18.65 17.18 0.95
CA GLY A 203 -19.09 18.57 0.86
C GLY A 203 -18.48 19.37 -0.31
N PHE A 204 -17.48 18.84 -1.01
CA PHE A 204 -16.91 19.49 -2.20
C PHE A 204 -17.77 19.20 -3.46
N SER A 205 -17.63 20.04 -4.49
CA SER A 205 -18.37 19.86 -5.75
C SER A 205 -18.00 18.55 -6.45
N GLY A 206 -18.96 17.90 -7.13
CA GLY A 206 -18.69 16.73 -7.97
C GLY A 206 -17.62 16.95 -9.04
N SER A 207 -17.48 18.20 -9.52
CA SER A 207 -16.40 18.56 -10.44
C SER A 207 -15.00 18.36 -9.86
N SER A 208 -14.83 18.50 -8.53
CA SER A 208 -13.55 18.28 -7.84
C SER A 208 -13.08 16.82 -7.87
N PHE A 209 -13.95 15.89 -8.24
CA PHE A 209 -13.66 14.45 -8.31
C PHE A 209 -13.84 13.89 -9.72
N GLY A 210 -14.30 14.72 -10.67
CA GLY A 210 -14.58 14.31 -12.05
C GLY A 210 -13.37 13.74 -12.76
N GLU A 211 -13.59 13.09 -13.90
CA GLU A 211 -12.51 12.52 -14.73
C GLU A 211 -11.62 11.49 -13.98
N ASN A 212 -12.15 10.86 -12.93
CA ASN A 212 -11.61 9.67 -12.31
C ASN A 212 -12.59 8.50 -12.58
N PRO A 213 -12.26 7.55 -13.47
CA PRO A 213 -13.23 6.58 -13.98
C PRO A 213 -13.75 5.58 -12.93
N PHE A 214 -12.99 5.38 -11.85
CA PHE A 214 -13.31 4.39 -10.81
C PHE A 214 -13.66 5.02 -9.45
N LEU A 215 -13.81 6.35 -9.38
CA LEU A 215 -14.32 7.01 -8.17
C LEU A 215 -15.85 6.96 -8.14
N CYS A 216 -16.39 6.75 -6.95
CA CYS A 216 -17.83 6.74 -6.70
C CYS A 216 -18.13 7.22 -5.27
N GLY A 217 -19.41 7.37 -4.91
CA GLY A 217 -19.82 7.93 -3.63
C GLY A 217 -20.03 9.45 -3.70
N ALA A 218 -20.71 10.02 -2.70
CA ALA A 218 -21.05 11.43 -2.71
C ALA A 218 -19.79 12.32 -2.75
N PRO A 219 -19.73 13.37 -3.59
CA PRO A 219 -20.82 13.99 -4.37
C PRO A 219 -21.08 13.38 -5.77
N LEU A 220 -20.35 12.35 -6.17
CA LEU A 220 -20.58 11.64 -7.43
C LEU A 220 -21.76 10.66 -7.33
N LYS A 221 -21.96 9.86 -8.37
CA LYS A 221 -22.92 8.75 -8.34
C LYS A 221 -22.54 7.78 -7.22
N LYS A 222 -23.55 7.27 -6.53
CA LYS A 222 -23.38 6.22 -5.52
C LYS A 222 -22.60 5.06 -6.15
N CYS A 223 -21.70 4.45 -5.38
CA CYS A 223 -20.99 3.26 -5.81
C CYS A 223 -22.02 2.19 -6.21
N GLU A 224 -22.12 1.94 -7.51
CA GLU A 224 -22.88 0.82 -8.03
C GLU A 224 -22.05 -0.42 -7.71
N ALA A 225 -22.59 -1.30 -6.86
CA ALA A 225 -22.09 -2.65 -6.75
C ALA A 225 -22.28 -3.28 -8.13
N GLU A 226 -21.22 -3.33 -8.95
CA GLU A 226 -21.28 -3.99 -10.25
C GLU A 226 -21.82 -5.41 -10.06
N PRO A 227 -22.93 -5.80 -10.73
CA PRO A 227 -23.50 -7.14 -10.58
C PRO A 227 -22.58 -8.26 -11.11
N ASN A 228 -21.45 -7.93 -11.75
CA ASN A 228 -20.60 -8.90 -12.46
C ASN A 228 -19.08 -8.69 -12.27
N LYS A 229 -18.64 -8.17 -11.11
CA LYS A 229 -17.24 -8.27 -10.67
C LYS A 229 -17.14 -8.60 -9.19
N PRO A 230 -16.56 -9.74 -8.80
CA PRO A 230 -16.13 -9.94 -7.43
C PRO A 230 -14.82 -9.16 -7.23
N GLY A 231 -14.84 -8.06 -6.47
CA GLY A 231 -13.58 -7.46 -5.98
C GLY A 231 -13.51 -5.94 -5.75
N SER A 232 -14.56 -5.14 -5.93
CA SER A 232 -14.46 -3.67 -5.78
C SER A 232 -15.04 -3.10 -4.48
N GLU A 233 -15.68 -3.89 -3.64
CA GLU A 233 -16.27 -3.37 -2.40
C GLU A 233 -16.15 -4.40 -1.25
N GLY A 234 -15.10 -4.22 -0.45
CA GLY A 234 -14.81 -5.06 0.71
C GLY A 234 -14.03 -6.32 0.35
N ALA A 235 -12.76 -6.15 -0.02
CA ALA A 235 -11.76 -7.18 0.19
C ALA A 235 -10.69 -6.52 1.05
N ILE A 236 -10.89 -6.53 2.37
CA ILE A 236 -9.78 -6.24 3.27
C ILE A 236 -8.80 -7.38 3.01
N ALA A 237 -7.66 -7.08 2.39
CA ALA A 237 -6.56 -8.04 2.30
C ALA A 237 -6.32 -8.59 3.71
N SER A 238 -6.54 -9.89 3.89
CA SER A 238 -6.41 -10.58 5.18
C SER A 238 -5.08 -10.24 5.83
N PRO A 239 -5.04 -9.62 7.03
CA PRO A 239 -3.92 -9.74 7.93
C PRO A 239 -4.29 -10.84 8.93
N LEU A 240 -4.24 -12.10 8.49
CA LEU A 240 -4.22 -13.23 9.43
C LEU A 240 -2.86 -13.31 10.17
N VAL A 241 -1.93 -12.37 9.92
CA VAL A 241 -0.58 -12.35 10.49
C VAL A 241 -0.36 -11.10 11.37
N PRO A 242 0.11 -11.26 12.63
CA PRO A 242 0.47 -10.16 13.54
C PRO A 242 1.70 -9.32 13.14
N ARG A 243 2.48 -9.70 12.13
CA ARG A 243 3.87 -9.24 11.96
C ARG A 243 4.07 -7.96 11.14
N ASN A 244 3.04 -7.46 10.44
CA ASN A 244 3.08 -6.16 9.75
C ASN A 244 2.09 -5.17 10.38
N ARG A 245 2.22 -4.92 11.69
CA ARG A 245 1.51 -3.80 12.32
C ARG A 245 2.16 -2.48 11.92
N GLY A 246 1.57 -1.80 10.93
CA GLY A 246 1.55 -0.34 10.97
C GLY A 246 0.81 0.11 12.24
N PRO A 247 1.19 1.24 12.86
CA PRO A 247 0.55 1.71 14.08
C PRO A 247 -0.94 2.00 13.84
N GLY A 248 -1.83 1.37 14.62
CA GLY A 248 -3.28 1.67 14.63
C GLY A 248 -4.26 0.55 14.22
N ARG A 249 -3.84 -0.72 14.04
CA ARG A 249 -4.77 -1.82 13.72
C ARG A 249 -5.05 -2.75 14.90
N THR A 250 -6.32 -2.98 15.21
CA THR A 250 -6.81 -3.89 16.26
C THR A 250 -6.63 -5.36 15.81
N PRO A 251 -6.13 -6.26 16.68
CA PRO A 251 -6.05 -7.70 16.37
C PRO A 251 -7.42 -8.32 16.10
N LEU A 252 -7.52 -9.31 15.19
CA LEU A 252 -8.75 -10.08 14.99
C LEU A 252 -9.05 -10.92 16.24
N ASP A 253 -10.26 -10.76 16.78
CA ASP A 253 -10.78 -11.59 17.86
C ASP A 253 -11.00 -13.05 17.41
N TRP A 254 -11.18 -13.94 18.39
CA TRP A 254 -11.34 -15.37 18.14
C TRP A 254 -12.58 -15.69 17.30
N THR A 255 -13.72 -15.08 17.62
CA THR A 255 -14.99 -15.26 16.91
C THR A 255 -14.87 -14.92 15.42
N THR A 256 -14.15 -13.86 15.10
CA THR A 256 -13.89 -13.45 13.72
C THR A 256 -12.97 -14.44 13.03
N ARG A 257 -11.88 -14.91 13.68
CA ARG A 257 -10.99 -15.93 13.10
C ARG A 257 -11.76 -17.22 12.77
N LEU A 258 -12.62 -17.69 13.67
CA LEU A 258 -13.41 -18.89 13.49
C LEU A 258 -14.48 -18.73 12.38
N LYS A 259 -15.10 -17.55 12.28
CA LYS A 259 -16.01 -17.19 11.17
C LYS A 259 -15.29 -17.19 9.81
N ILE A 260 -14.05 -16.68 9.76
CA ILE A 260 -13.23 -16.66 8.55
C ILE A 260 -12.87 -18.08 8.13
N ALA A 261 -12.42 -18.92 9.07
CA ALA A 261 -12.12 -20.32 8.83
C ALA A 261 -13.33 -21.07 8.23
N ALA A 262 -14.52 -20.88 8.80
CA ALA A 262 -15.76 -21.48 8.32
C ALA A 262 -16.13 -21.02 6.89
N GLY A 263 -16.05 -19.71 6.63
CA GLY A 263 -16.36 -19.15 5.30
C GLY A 263 -15.40 -19.62 4.22
N ALA A 264 -14.10 -19.64 4.53
CA ALA A 264 -13.07 -20.17 3.63
C ALA A 264 -13.29 -21.67 3.36
N ALA A 265 -13.63 -22.47 4.39
CA ALA A 265 -13.91 -23.89 4.23
C ALA A 265 -15.10 -24.17 3.32
N LYS A 266 -16.17 -23.37 3.43
CA LYS A 266 -17.34 -23.42 2.55
C LYS A 266 -16.97 -23.07 1.10
N GLY A 267 -16.14 -22.04 0.90
CA GLY A 267 -15.65 -21.66 -0.43
C GLY A 267 -14.84 -22.76 -1.11
N VAL A 268 -13.92 -23.41 -0.39
CA VAL A 268 -13.15 -24.54 -0.93
C VAL A 268 -14.04 -25.74 -1.22
N THR A 269 -14.99 -26.05 -0.32
CA THR A 269 -15.97 -27.13 -0.53
C THR A 269 -16.84 -26.90 -1.76
N PHE A 270 -17.25 -25.64 -1.99
CA PHE A 270 -17.97 -25.26 -3.20
C PHE A 270 -17.14 -25.59 -4.44
N ILE A 271 -15.88 -25.12 -4.52
CA ILE A 271 -14.96 -25.39 -5.63
C ILE A 271 -14.83 -26.91 -5.89
N HIS A 272 -14.65 -27.71 -4.83
CA HIS A 272 -14.51 -29.17 -4.96
C HIS A 272 -15.77 -29.86 -5.50
N ASN A 273 -16.95 -29.26 -5.29
CA ASN A 273 -18.25 -29.81 -5.68
C ASN A 273 -18.83 -29.19 -6.97
N SER A 274 -18.35 -28.03 -7.43
CA SER A 274 -18.89 -27.31 -8.58
C SER A 274 -18.82 -28.10 -9.90
N CYS A 275 -17.90 -29.06 -10.03
CA CYS A 275 -17.81 -29.90 -11.22
C CYS A 275 -17.39 -31.34 -10.87
N LYS A 276 -18.36 -32.27 -10.84
CA LYS A 276 -18.12 -33.69 -10.50
C LYS A 276 -17.24 -34.42 -11.52
N SER A 277 -17.25 -34.01 -12.79
CA SER A 277 -16.48 -34.65 -13.87
C SER A 277 -15.00 -34.25 -13.89
N LEU A 278 -14.68 -33.00 -13.52
CA LEU A 278 -13.32 -32.46 -13.59
C LEU A 278 -12.55 -32.50 -12.25
N LYS A 279 -13.20 -32.89 -11.15
CA LYS A 279 -12.60 -32.91 -9.79
C LYS A 279 -11.80 -31.64 -9.50
N LEU A 280 -12.44 -30.50 -9.70
CA LEU A 280 -11.81 -29.19 -9.66
C LEU A 280 -11.06 -28.97 -8.33
N THR A 281 -9.88 -28.39 -8.43
CA THR A 281 -9.03 -27.97 -7.30
C THR A 281 -8.81 -26.48 -7.36
N HIS A 282 -8.71 -25.82 -6.21
CA HIS A 282 -8.33 -24.42 -6.14
C HIS A 282 -6.86 -24.23 -6.53
N GLY A 283 -5.98 -24.98 -5.87
CA GLY A 283 -4.56 -25.06 -6.17
C GLY A 283 -3.65 -23.94 -5.67
N ASN A 284 -4.18 -22.95 -4.96
CA ASN A 284 -3.42 -21.79 -4.46
C ASN A 284 -4.03 -21.22 -3.16
N ILE A 285 -4.40 -22.11 -2.23
CA ILE A 285 -4.98 -21.70 -0.94
C ILE A 285 -3.86 -21.14 -0.04
N LYS A 286 -4.02 -19.89 0.39
CA LYS A 286 -3.14 -19.15 1.31
C LYS A 286 -3.89 -17.97 1.90
N SER A 287 -3.42 -17.40 3.00
CA SER A 287 -4.11 -16.29 3.68
C SER A 287 -4.34 -15.07 2.79
N THR A 288 -3.41 -14.74 1.89
CA THR A 288 -3.56 -13.62 0.96
C THR A 288 -4.70 -13.80 -0.05
N ASN A 289 -5.20 -15.03 -0.21
CA ASN A 289 -6.27 -15.39 -1.14
C ASN A 289 -7.60 -15.66 -0.41
N ILE A 290 -7.66 -15.35 0.88
CA ILE A 290 -8.90 -15.32 1.66
C ILE A 290 -9.25 -13.86 1.88
N LEU A 291 -10.28 -13.40 1.17
CA LEU A 291 -10.75 -12.01 1.21
C LEU A 291 -11.92 -11.90 2.18
N LEU A 292 -12.08 -10.76 2.85
CA LEU A 292 -13.20 -10.50 3.75
C LEU A 292 -14.16 -9.51 3.12
N ASP A 293 -15.44 -9.91 2.99
CA ASP A 293 -16.51 -9.03 2.51
C ASP A 293 -16.94 -7.98 3.54
N LYS A 294 -17.80 -7.04 3.13
CA LYS A 294 -18.32 -5.96 3.98
C LYS A 294 -19.02 -6.45 5.24
N GLN A 295 -19.48 -7.71 5.26
CA GLN A 295 -20.13 -8.34 6.40
C GLN A 295 -19.14 -9.17 7.25
N GLY A 296 -17.85 -9.11 6.94
CA GLY A 296 -16.79 -9.88 7.58
C GLY A 296 -16.85 -11.37 7.27
N ASN A 297 -17.45 -11.78 6.15
CA ASN A 297 -17.44 -13.17 5.70
C ASN A 297 -16.24 -13.42 4.80
N ALA A 298 -15.60 -14.58 4.98
CA ALA A 298 -14.49 -15.00 4.14
C ALA A 298 -14.96 -15.46 2.76
N ARG A 299 -14.23 -15.04 1.73
CA ARG A 299 -14.39 -15.42 0.32
C ARG A 299 -13.06 -15.88 -0.22
N VAL A 300 -13.07 -17.01 -0.90
CA VAL A 300 -11.88 -17.62 -1.48
C VAL A 300 -11.64 -17.04 -2.89
N SER A 301 -10.43 -16.57 -3.19
CA SER A 301 -10.05 -15.92 -4.46
C SER A 301 -8.90 -16.65 -5.18
N ASP A 302 -8.64 -16.27 -6.43
CA ASP A 302 -7.52 -16.80 -7.24
C ASP A 302 -7.54 -18.33 -7.45
N PHE A 303 -8.74 -18.90 -7.63
CA PHE A 303 -8.94 -20.30 -7.97
C PHE A 303 -8.87 -20.53 -9.49
N GLY A 304 -8.48 -21.74 -9.92
CA GLY A 304 -8.47 -22.12 -11.35
C GLY A 304 -7.22 -21.72 -12.12
N LEU A 305 -6.29 -20.97 -11.52
CA LEU A 305 -5.00 -20.63 -12.14
C LEU A 305 -4.09 -21.86 -12.32
N SER A 306 -4.29 -22.93 -11.56
CA SER A 306 -3.55 -24.19 -11.69
C SER A 306 -3.88 -24.96 -12.98
N ILE A 307 -4.99 -24.65 -13.65
CA ILE A 307 -5.38 -25.27 -14.94
C ILE A 307 -4.58 -24.68 -16.11
N PHE A 308 -4.15 -23.42 -15.98
CA PHE A 308 -3.39 -22.71 -17.01
C PHE A 308 -1.87 -22.78 -16.81
N ASN A 309 -1.42 -23.17 -15.61
CA ASN A 309 -0.02 -23.46 -15.38
C ASN A 309 0.32 -24.85 -15.94
N GLY A 310 0.86 -24.89 -17.16
CA GLY A 310 1.61 -26.04 -17.64
C GLY A 310 2.77 -26.39 -16.68
N PRO A 311 3.36 -27.59 -16.78
CA PRO A 311 4.48 -28.00 -15.91
C PRO A 311 5.59 -26.95 -16.01
N SER A 312 5.80 -26.18 -14.95
CA SER A 312 6.85 -25.17 -14.93
C SER A 312 8.21 -25.86 -15.06
N PRO A 313 9.11 -25.35 -15.92
CA PRO A 313 10.44 -25.91 -16.05
C PRO A 313 11.15 -25.79 -14.69
N SER A 314 11.64 -26.92 -14.19
CA SER A 314 12.51 -27.05 -13.04
C SER A 314 13.75 -26.16 -13.25
N GLY A 315 13.79 -24.96 -12.65
CA GLY A 315 14.97 -24.11 -12.84
C GLY A 315 14.93 -22.64 -12.43
N ALA A 316 13.97 -22.15 -11.64
CA ALA A 316 14.05 -20.80 -11.09
C ALA A 316 13.67 -20.82 -9.60
N GLY A 317 14.55 -20.27 -8.76
CA GLY A 317 14.53 -20.28 -7.29
C GLY A 317 13.27 -19.71 -6.61
N SER A 318 12.12 -20.33 -6.83
CA SER A 318 10.90 -20.07 -6.09
C SER A 318 11.04 -20.68 -4.71
N ARG A 319 11.14 -19.82 -3.68
CA ARG A 319 11.15 -20.24 -2.28
C ARG A 319 10.02 -21.25 -2.03
N PRO A 320 10.21 -22.29 -1.18
CA PRO A 320 9.16 -23.25 -0.87
C PRO A 320 7.92 -22.50 -0.39
N ASN A 321 6.82 -22.59 -1.14
CA ASN A 321 5.54 -22.06 -0.69
C ASN A 321 5.10 -22.93 0.50
N GLY A 322 5.17 -22.41 1.72
CA GLY A 322 4.91 -23.16 2.97
C GLY A 322 3.50 -23.77 3.08
N TYR A 323 2.61 -23.45 2.13
CA TYR A 323 1.28 -24.00 1.98
C TYR A 323 1.20 -25.27 1.13
N ARG A 324 2.27 -25.65 0.40
CA ARG A 324 2.22 -26.81 -0.50
C ARG A 324 2.24 -28.12 0.26
N ALA A 325 1.37 -29.04 -0.16
CA ALA A 325 1.35 -30.41 0.34
C ALA A 325 2.62 -31.17 -0.08
N PRO A 326 3.16 -32.07 0.77
CA PRO A 326 4.39 -32.80 0.50
C PRO A 326 4.35 -33.56 -0.83
N GLU A 327 3.23 -34.21 -1.15
CA GLU A 327 3.10 -35.02 -2.37
C GLU A 327 3.10 -34.18 -3.66
N VAL A 328 2.79 -32.88 -3.59
CA VAL A 328 2.85 -31.95 -4.74
C VAL A 328 4.28 -31.49 -4.99
N LEU A 329 5.14 -31.48 -3.96
CA LEU A 329 6.57 -31.19 -4.11
C LEU A 329 7.31 -32.34 -4.82
N ASP A 330 6.83 -33.57 -4.65
CA ASP A 330 7.34 -34.78 -5.32
C ASP A 330 6.90 -34.91 -6.80
N GLY A 331 6.36 -33.84 -7.40
CA GLY A 331 5.97 -33.80 -8.81
C GLY A 331 4.63 -34.44 -9.13
N ARG A 332 3.79 -34.78 -8.13
CA ARG A 332 2.41 -35.25 -8.38
C ARG A 332 1.49 -34.07 -8.73
N LYS A 333 0.48 -34.36 -9.55
CA LYS A 333 -0.57 -33.38 -9.92
C LYS A 333 -1.35 -32.95 -8.69
N GLN A 334 -1.77 -31.68 -8.71
CA GLN A 334 -2.59 -31.09 -7.66
C GLN A 334 -3.91 -31.85 -7.48
N SER A 335 -4.33 -32.03 -6.23
CA SER A 335 -5.53 -32.79 -5.87
C SER A 335 -6.39 -32.04 -4.85
N GLN A 336 -7.66 -32.43 -4.70
CA GLN A 336 -8.52 -31.87 -3.65
C GLN A 336 -7.94 -32.11 -2.25
N LYS A 337 -7.18 -33.20 -2.05
CA LYS A 337 -6.47 -33.47 -0.79
C LYS A 337 -5.27 -32.57 -0.56
N SER A 338 -4.63 -32.09 -1.63
CA SER A 338 -3.58 -31.08 -1.50
C SER A 338 -4.15 -29.70 -1.15
N ASP A 339 -5.35 -29.36 -1.61
CA ASP A 339 -6.07 -28.15 -1.16
C ASP A 339 -6.42 -28.24 0.33
N VAL A 340 -6.89 -29.41 0.79
CA VAL A 340 -7.16 -29.65 2.23
C VAL A 340 -5.91 -29.44 3.07
N TYR A 341 -4.73 -29.87 2.60
CA TYR A 341 -3.46 -29.61 3.29
C TYR A 341 -3.17 -28.11 3.38
N SER A 342 -3.25 -27.39 2.24
CA SER A 342 -3.02 -25.94 2.22
C SER A 342 -4.00 -25.18 3.12
N PHE A 343 -5.24 -25.65 3.21
CA PHE A 343 -6.22 -25.12 4.15
C PHE A 343 -5.85 -25.41 5.61
N GLY A 344 -5.32 -26.60 5.92
CA GLY A 344 -4.78 -26.92 7.25
C GLY A 344 -3.64 -25.99 7.66
N VAL A 345 -2.72 -25.68 6.74
CA VAL A 345 -1.64 -24.69 6.97
C VAL A 345 -2.20 -23.30 7.27
N LEU A 346 -3.26 -22.89 6.55
CA LEU A 346 -3.96 -21.63 6.82
C LEU A 346 -4.55 -21.60 8.25
N LEU A 347 -5.16 -22.69 8.72
CA LEU A 347 -5.67 -22.77 10.09
C LEU A 347 -4.54 -22.69 11.13
N LEU A 348 -3.41 -23.36 10.88
CA LEU A 348 -2.24 -23.27 11.76
C LEU A 348 -1.67 -21.84 11.79
N GLU A 349 -1.63 -21.14 10.65
CA GLU A 349 -1.24 -19.73 10.60
C GLU A 349 -2.19 -18.85 11.43
N MET A 350 -3.51 -19.08 11.35
CA MET A 350 -4.51 -18.36 12.15
C MET A 350 -4.39 -18.60 13.65
N LEU A 351 -4.04 -19.82 14.06
CA LEU A 351 -3.92 -20.20 15.48
C LEU A 351 -2.62 -19.73 16.12
N THR A 352 -1.52 -19.81 15.36
CA THR A 352 -0.17 -19.55 15.86
C THR A 352 0.29 -18.10 15.64
N GLY A 353 -0.32 -17.41 14.66
CA GLY A 353 0.16 -16.11 14.17
C GLY A 353 1.54 -16.17 13.49
N LYS A 354 2.07 -17.38 13.21
CA LYS A 354 3.40 -17.58 12.62
C LYS A 354 3.32 -17.78 11.11
N CYS A 355 4.30 -17.24 10.39
CA CYS A 355 4.41 -17.44 8.95
C CYS A 355 4.74 -18.92 8.62
N PRO A 356 4.04 -19.56 7.66
CA PRO A 356 4.26 -20.97 7.29
C PRO A 356 5.68 -21.36 6.85
N SER A 357 6.50 -20.37 6.46
CA SER A 357 7.87 -20.56 5.96
C SER A 357 8.92 -19.83 6.81
N ALA A 358 8.71 -19.70 8.12
CA ALA A 358 9.66 -19.03 9.01
C ALA A 358 10.97 -19.82 9.16
N ALA A 359 12.09 -19.22 8.75
CA ALA A 359 13.41 -19.64 9.21
C ALA A 359 13.57 -19.14 10.65
N GLU A 360 13.67 -20.06 11.62
CA GLU A 360 13.98 -19.69 12.98
C GLU A 360 15.39 -19.08 13.04
N SER A 361 15.48 -17.87 13.57
CA SER A 361 16.74 -17.27 14.00
C SER A 361 16.71 -17.28 15.53
N GLY A 362 17.46 -18.22 16.12
CA GLY A 362 17.84 -18.17 17.54
C GLY A 362 17.72 -19.48 18.31
N GLY A 363 18.86 -20.16 18.52
CA GLY A 363 19.18 -20.72 19.83
C GLY A 363 19.09 -22.24 20.06
N SER A 364 19.83 -23.05 19.31
CA SER A 364 20.51 -24.27 19.82
C SER A 364 21.31 -24.92 18.68
N GLY A 365 22.55 -25.34 18.95
CA GLY A 365 23.53 -25.79 17.96
C GLY A 365 23.22 -27.13 17.30
N TYR A 366 22.18 -27.20 16.49
CA TYR A 366 21.96 -28.25 15.49
C TYR A 366 21.92 -27.66 14.08
N VAL A 367 22.77 -28.17 13.20
CA VAL A 367 22.69 -27.93 11.76
C VAL A 367 21.44 -28.65 11.25
N GLY A 368 20.37 -27.93 10.88
CA GLY A 368 19.19 -28.62 10.36
C GLY A 368 18.03 -27.73 9.94
N GLY A 369 17.85 -27.59 8.63
CA GLY A 369 16.57 -27.51 7.92
C GLY A 369 15.62 -26.33 8.21
N VAL A 370 15.05 -25.75 7.14
CA VAL A 370 13.82 -24.95 7.24
C VAL A 370 12.70 -25.88 7.74
N VAL A 371 12.28 -25.74 8.99
CA VAL A 371 11.12 -26.47 9.52
C VAL A 371 9.85 -25.74 9.07
N ASP A 372 8.99 -26.43 8.33
CA ASP A 372 7.67 -25.89 7.97
C ASP A 372 6.74 -25.83 9.19
N LEU A 373 5.79 -24.90 9.17
CA LEU A 373 4.89 -24.66 10.32
C LEU A 373 4.16 -25.93 10.81
N PRO A 374 3.62 -26.81 9.94
CA PRO A 374 3.02 -28.07 10.39
C PRO A 374 3.97 -28.97 11.18
N ARG A 375 5.22 -29.12 10.75
CA ARG A 375 6.22 -29.93 11.48
C ARG A 375 6.59 -29.30 12.81
N TRP A 376 6.71 -27.97 12.87
CA TRP A 376 6.96 -27.27 14.13
C TRP A 376 5.81 -27.52 15.12
N VAL A 377 4.56 -27.28 14.71
CA VAL A 377 3.37 -27.55 15.55
C VAL A 377 3.33 -29.01 15.99
N GLN A 378 3.56 -29.96 15.08
CA GLN A 378 3.59 -31.38 15.41
C GLN A 378 4.69 -31.73 16.43
N SER A 379 5.82 -31.03 16.40
CA SER A 379 6.92 -31.24 17.37
C SER A 379 6.59 -30.74 18.77
N VAL A 380 5.82 -29.65 18.88
CA VAL A 380 5.42 -29.04 20.15
C VAL A 380 4.24 -29.80 20.79
N VAL A 381 3.33 -30.34 19.99
CA VAL A 381 2.10 -31.04 20.44
C VAL A 381 2.36 -32.50 20.88
N ARG A 382 3.60 -33.01 20.81
CA ARG A 382 3.92 -34.45 20.94
C ARG A 382 3.58 -35.12 22.28
N GLU A 383 3.54 -34.39 23.39
CA GLU A 383 3.41 -35.01 24.72
C GLU A 383 2.23 -34.46 25.53
N GLU A 384 1.90 -33.17 25.43
CA GLU A 384 0.71 -32.52 26.01
C GLU A 384 0.48 -31.17 25.32
N TRP A 385 -0.76 -30.67 25.26
CA TRP A 385 -1.05 -29.36 24.68
C TRP A 385 -0.36 -28.26 25.50
N THR A 386 0.52 -27.47 24.88
CA THR A 386 1.12 -26.30 25.51
C THR A 386 0.52 -25.01 24.92
N ALA A 387 0.21 -24.04 25.78
CA ALA A 387 -0.25 -22.71 25.37
C ALA A 387 0.77 -21.99 24.45
N GLU A 388 1.99 -22.51 24.34
CA GLU A 388 3.08 -22.02 23.49
C GLU A 388 2.80 -22.12 21.98
N VAL A 389 1.84 -22.97 21.58
CA VAL A 389 1.44 -23.09 20.17
C VAL A 389 0.65 -21.86 19.71
N PHE A 390 -0.16 -21.28 20.59
CA PHE A 390 -1.14 -20.28 20.21
C PHE A 390 -0.58 -18.85 20.21
N ASP A 391 -1.18 -18.01 19.38
CA ASP A 391 -0.94 -16.56 19.38
C ASP A 391 -1.20 -15.98 20.79
N LEU A 392 -0.20 -15.34 21.38
CA LEU A 392 -0.28 -14.73 22.72
C LEU A 392 -1.44 -13.72 22.85
N GLU A 393 -1.89 -13.12 21.74
CA GLU A 393 -3.04 -12.23 21.74
C GLU A 393 -4.38 -12.97 21.88
N LEU A 394 -4.47 -14.23 21.44
CA LEU A 394 -5.64 -15.08 21.64
C LEU A 394 -5.77 -15.54 23.10
N MET A 395 -4.64 -15.74 23.77
CA MET A 395 -4.59 -16.09 25.21
C MET A 395 -5.17 -15.01 26.14
N ARG A 396 -5.55 -13.83 25.62
CA ARG A 396 -6.22 -12.77 26.39
C ARG A 396 -7.73 -12.96 26.51
N TYR A 397 -8.34 -13.77 25.65
CA TYR A 397 -9.77 -14.06 25.69
C TYR A 397 -10.01 -15.26 26.61
N LYS A 398 -11.04 -15.19 27.46
CA LYS A 398 -11.43 -16.29 28.34
C LYS A 398 -12.37 -17.24 27.61
N ASP A 399 -12.40 -18.50 28.06
CA ASP A 399 -13.39 -19.51 27.66
C ASP A 399 -13.35 -19.93 26.16
N ILE A 400 -12.25 -19.67 25.45
CA ILE A 400 -12.07 -20.08 24.04
C ILE A 400 -11.06 -21.22 23.85
N GLU A 401 -10.45 -21.70 24.92
CA GLU A 401 -9.36 -22.69 24.88
C GLU A 401 -9.80 -24.02 24.25
N GLU A 402 -11.00 -24.51 24.60
CA GLU A 402 -11.55 -25.74 24.04
C GLU A 402 -11.79 -25.62 22.54
N GLU A 403 -12.34 -24.49 22.08
CA GLU A 403 -12.56 -24.22 20.65
C GLU A 403 -11.23 -24.09 19.90
N MET A 404 -10.22 -23.46 20.50
CA MET A 404 -8.88 -23.32 19.94
C MET A 404 -8.20 -24.68 19.77
N VAL A 405 -8.31 -25.56 20.78
CA VAL A 405 -7.82 -26.94 20.71
C VAL A 405 -8.58 -27.73 19.65
N GLY A 406 -9.90 -27.57 19.56
CA GLY A 406 -10.72 -28.19 18.52
C GLY A 406 -10.27 -27.77 17.11
N LEU A 407 -10.07 -26.47 16.87
CA LEU A 407 -9.63 -25.97 15.57
C LEU A 407 -8.20 -26.44 15.24
N LEU A 408 -7.33 -26.56 16.25
CA LEU A 408 -5.98 -27.10 16.10
C LEU A 408 -6.01 -28.58 15.68
N GLN A 409 -6.88 -29.40 16.27
CA GLN A 409 -7.04 -30.81 15.90
C GLN A 409 -7.55 -30.97 14.46
N ILE A 410 -8.47 -30.09 14.02
CA ILE A 410 -8.92 -30.02 12.62
C ILE A 410 -7.74 -29.69 11.71
N ALA A 411 -6.95 -28.67 12.07
CA ALA A 411 -5.80 -28.24 11.29
C ALA A 411 -4.76 -29.38 11.14
N MET A 412 -4.44 -30.07 12.24
CA MET A 412 -3.51 -31.20 12.25
C MET A 412 -3.98 -32.38 11.40
N SER A 413 -5.29 -32.65 11.40
CA SER A 413 -5.91 -33.68 10.56
C SER A 413 -5.86 -33.28 9.07
N CYS A 414 -6.03 -31.99 8.75
CA CYS A 414 -5.89 -31.46 7.40
C CYS A 414 -4.44 -31.52 6.88
N THR A 415 -3.45 -31.30 7.76
CA THR A 415 -2.01 -31.33 7.42
C THR A 415 -1.36 -32.72 7.54
N ALA A 416 -2.15 -33.81 7.59
CA ALA A 416 -1.60 -35.16 7.65
C ALA A 416 -0.67 -35.45 6.45
N ALA A 417 0.45 -36.15 6.69
CA ALA A 417 1.45 -36.42 5.67
C ALA A 417 0.89 -37.22 4.48
N SER A 418 0.05 -38.23 4.76
CA SER A 418 -0.63 -39.01 3.73
C SER A 418 -1.94 -38.32 3.29
N PRO A 419 -2.17 -38.10 1.98
CA PRO A 419 -3.42 -37.52 1.46
C PRO A 419 -4.69 -38.28 1.85
N ASP A 420 -4.61 -39.59 2.01
CA ASP A 420 -5.76 -40.46 2.32
C ASP A 420 -6.25 -40.28 3.76
N GLN A 421 -5.36 -39.85 4.66
CA GLN A 421 -5.67 -39.58 6.06
C GLN A 421 -6.30 -38.20 6.27
N ARG A 422 -6.23 -37.31 5.27
CA ARG A 422 -6.84 -35.98 5.38
C ARG A 422 -8.36 -36.12 5.23
N PRO A 423 -9.18 -35.36 5.95
CA PRO A 423 -10.63 -35.36 5.77
C PRO A 423 -11.04 -34.86 4.37
N ARG A 424 -12.33 -35.02 4.02
CA ARG A 424 -12.91 -34.30 2.87
C ARG A 424 -13.22 -32.87 3.30
N MET A 425 -13.13 -31.91 2.39
CA MET A 425 -13.37 -30.50 2.73
C MET A 425 -14.78 -30.25 3.29
N SER A 426 -15.80 -30.97 2.79
CA SER A 426 -17.16 -30.93 3.34
C SER A 426 -17.23 -31.41 4.80
N HIS A 427 -16.40 -32.38 5.18
CA HIS A 427 -16.30 -32.83 6.57
C HIS A 427 -15.60 -31.80 7.43
N VAL A 428 -14.56 -31.14 6.91
CA VAL A 428 -13.88 -30.02 7.60
C VAL A 428 -14.85 -28.87 7.88
N VAL A 429 -15.74 -28.52 6.94
CA VAL A 429 -16.80 -27.53 7.18
C VAL A 429 -17.67 -27.95 8.35
N LYS A 430 -18.13 -29.21 8.38
CA LYS A 430 -18.95 -29.72 9.49
C LYS A 430 -18.22 -29.62 10.83
N MET A 431 -16.98 -30.08 10.90
CA MET A 431 -16.16 -30.01 12.12
C MET A 431 -16.00 -28.56 12.62
N ILE A 432 -15.80 -27.58 11.72
CA ILE A 432 -15.67 -26.16 12.10
C ILE A 432 -17.01 -25.55 12.54
N GLU A 433 -18.13 -25.92 11.91
CA GLU A 433 -19.47 -25.43 12.32
C GLU A 433 -19.92 -26.05 13.65
N ASP A 434 -19.60 -27.32 13.89
CA ASP A 434 -19.86 -28.01 15.17
C ASP A 434 -19.11 -27.29 16.31
N LEU A 435 -17.85 -26.86 16.09
CA LEU A 435 -17.11 -26.02 17.05
C LEU A 435 -17.74 -24.64 17.28
N ARG A 436 -18.48 -24.09 16.30
CA ARG A 436 -19.16 -22.79 16.42
C ARG A 436 -20.51 -22.88 17.13
N GLY A 437 -21.00 -24.08 17.46
CA GLY A 437 -22.32 -24.28 18.07
C GLY A 437 -23.49 -23.98 17.13
N VAL A 438 -23.32 -24.05 15.81
CA VAL A 438 -24.41 -23.85 14.84
C VAL A 438 -25.06 -25.20 14.55
N GLU A 439 -26.26 -25.47 15.09
CA GLU A 439 -27.06 -26.63 14.68
C GLU A 439 -27.37 -26.55 13.18
N VAL A 440 -26.85 -27.52 12.42
CA VAL A 440 -27.17 -27.69 11.00
C VAL A 440 -28.61 -28.15 10.89
N SER A 441 -29.51 -27.25 10.52
CA SER A 441 -30.89 -27.59 10.15
C SER A 441 -30.90 -28.51 8.91
N PRO A 442 -31.58 -29.67 8.93
CA PRO A 442 -31.53 -30.63 7.83
C PRO A 442 -32.45 -30.17 6.70
N CYS A 443 -31.89 -29.66 5.60
CA CYS A 443 -32.65 -29.46 4.37
C CYS A 443 -32.77 -30.79 3.61
N HIS A 444 -33.91 -31.45 3.82
CA HIS A 444 -34.58 -32.46 2.98
C HIS A 444 -33.74 -33.24 1.96
N ASP A 445 -33.35 -34.45 2.36
CA ASP A 445 -33.21 -35.60 1.46
C ASP A 445 -34.61 -36.01 0.96
N THR A 446 -34.86 -35.88 -0.34
CA THR A 446 -35.79 -36.81 -1.01
C THR A 446 -34.97 -37.90 -1.66
N VAL A 447 -35.06 -39.06 -1.03
CA VAL A 447 -34.60 -40.36 -1.47
C VAL A 447 -35.36 -40.75 -2.73
N GLU A 448 -34.66 -40.98 -3.83
CA GLU A 448 -35.01 -42.07 -4.74
C GLU A 448 -33.78 -42.96 -4.93
N SER A 449 -33.84 -44.08 -4.22
CA SER A 449 -33.03 -45.26 -4.37
C SER A 449 -33.46 -46.02 -5.62
N VAL A 450 -32.57 -46.21 -6.60
CA VAL A 450 -32.55 -47.45 -7.40
C VAL A 450 -31.11 -47.85 -7.68
N SER A 451 -30.87 -49.12 -7.40
CA SER A 451 -29.66 -49.94 -7.43
C SER A 451 -29.09 -50.27 -8.81
N ASP A 452 -27.76 -50.45 -8.82
CA ASP A 452 -26.91 -51.35 -9.62
C ASP A 452 -27.02 -51.50 -11.16
N SER A 453 -25.95 -51.00 -11.80
CA SER A 453 -25.14 -51.63 -12.88
C SER A 453 -25.70 -51.66 -14.33
N PRO A 454 -24.90 -52.01 -15.37
CA PRO A 454 -24.08 -51.07 -16.13
C PRO A 454 -24.41 -51.07 -17.64
N SER A 455 -24.27 -49.96 -18.37
CA SER A 455 -24.15 -50.01 -19.84
C SER A 455 -23.59 -48.73 -20.46
N LEU A 456 -22.80 -48.98 -21.50
CA LEU A 456 -22.18 -48.06 -22.45
C LEU A 456 -23.24 -47.32 -23.29
N SER A 457 -23.02 -46.03 -23.57
CA SER A 457 -22.81 -45.51 -24.94
C SER A 457 -22.69 -43.99 -24.97
N GLU A 458 -21.79 -43.58 -25.87
CA GLU A 458 -21.53 -42.27 -26.49
C GLU A 458 -22.85 -41.60 -26.98
N ASP A 459 -23.04 -40.29 -27.16
CA ASP A 459 -22.14 -39.25 -27.66
C ASP A 459 -22.68 -37.86 -27.24
N ALA A 460 -21.75 -36.93 -27.00
CA ALA A 460 -22.04 -35.51 -26.85
C ALA A 460 -21.61 -34.74 -28.10
N CYS A 461 -22.57 -33.99 -28.63
CA CYS A 461 -22.45 -32.70 -29.32
C CYS A 461 -21.26 -32.47 -30.27
N ALA A 462 -21.62 -32.50 -31.55
CA ALA A 462 -20.90 -31.93 -32.67
C ALA A 462 -20.44 -30.49 -32.42
N GLY A 463 -19.21 -30.19 -32.86
CA GLY A 463 -18.65 -28.86 -33.04
C GLY A 463 -17.80 -28.83 -34.30
N THR A 464 -18.43 -28.45 -35.41
CA THR A 464 -17.86 -28.28 -36.74
C THR A 464 -16.79 -27.18 -36.76
N VAL A 465 -15.66 -27.44 -37.41
CA VAL A 465 -14.69 -26.41 -37.83
C VAL A 465 -14.59 -26.44 -39.36
N SER A 466 -14.88 -25.29 -39.97
CA SER A 466 -14.65 -24.94 -41.37
C SER A 466 -13.97 -23.57 -41.33
N GLN A 467 -12.87 -23.26 -42.02
CA GLN A 467 -12.09 -23.90 -43.08
C GLN A 467 -10.59 -23.73 -42.78
#